data_AF-A0A1H6DJF1-F1
#
_entry.id   AF-A0A1H6DJF1-F1
#
_cell.length_a   1.000
_cell.length_b   1.000
_cell.length_c   1.000
_cell.angle_alpha   90.00
_cell.angle_beta   90.00
_cell.angle_gamma   90.00
#
_symmetry.space_group_name_H-M   'P 1'
#
loop_
_entity.id
_entity.type
_entity.pdbx_description
1 polymer ?
#
loop_
_entity_poly.entity_id
_entity_poly.type
_entity_poly.pdbx_seq_one_letter_code
_entity_poly.pdbx_strand_id
1 'polypeptide(L)'
;MEHAGVTAQEARRGETLAERLAEEVPDLGVPVGDGIGDTWDTDGELLDDEVGDARAGRLVALDEGAHVVTDSDLFASDRGLDGAGASAEEAAMHVIPQSESL
;
A
#
# COMPACT_ATOMS: atom_id res chain seq x y z
N MET A 1 -25.92 -12.86 5.20
CA MET A 1 -26.38 -11.57 4.69
C MET A 1 -27.10 -11.84 3.39
N GLU A 2 -28.23 -11.18 3.14
CA GLU A 2 -28.79 -11.11 1.79
C GLU A 2 -28.08 -9.97 1.05
N HIS A 3 -27.68 -10.21 -0.20
CA HIS A 3 -27.00 -9.27 -1.08
C HIS A 3 -27.96 -8.91 -2.22
N ALA A 4 -28.06 -7.64 -2.62
CA ALA A 4 -28.93 -7.23 -3.72
C ALA A 4 -28.32 -7.63 -5.08
N GLY A 5 -29.11 -7.81 -6.14
CA GLY A 5 -28.54 -8.12 -7.48
C GLY A 5 -28.58 -9.59 -7.86
N VAL A 6 -29.17 -10.44 -7.01
CA VAL A 6 -29.39 -11.87 -7.31
C VAL A 6 -30.56 -12.07 -8.27
N THR A 7 -31.52 -11.14 -8.31
CA THR A 7 -32.63 -11.19 -9.28
C THR A 7 -32.33 -10.38 -10.54
N ALA A 8 -32.93 -10.78 -11.67
CA ALA A 8 -32.79 -10.07 -12.93
C ALA A 8 -33.28 -8.61 -12.88
N GLN A 9 -34.18 -8.28 -11.95
CA GLN A 9 -34.66 -6.92 -11.74
C GLN A 9 -33.66 -6.07 -10.96
N GLU A 10 -33.05 -6.63 -9.92
CA GLU A 10 -32.00 -5.95 -9.15
C GLU A 10 -30.75 -5.73 -10.00
N ALA A 11 -30.31 -6.71 -10.79
CA ALA A 11 -29.15 -6.55 -11.67
C ALA A 11 -29.32 -5.40 -12.70
N ARG A 12 -30.55 -5.16 -13.17
CA ARG A 12 -30.86 -4.01 -14.04
C ARG A 12 -30.90 -2.69 -13.30
N ARG A 13 -31.29 -2.70 -12.03
CA ARG A 13 -31.31 -1.50 -11.17
C ARG A 13 -29.89 -1.11 -10.77
N GLY A 14 -29.04 -2.11 -10.50
CA GLY A 14 -27.72 -1.93 -9.92
C GLY A 14 -27.77 -1.46 -8.47
N GLU A 15 -26.64 -1.55 -7.79
CA GLU A 15 -26.44 -1.00 -6.46
C GLU A 15 -25.97 0.45 -6.54
N THR A 16 -26.39 1.24 -5.55
CA THR A 16 -25.86 2.57 -5.30
C THR A 16 -24.48 2.48 -4.65
N LEU A 17 -23.70 3.56 -4.74
CA LEU A 17 -22.41 3.67 -4.06
C LEU A 17 -22.54 3.46 -2.53
N ALA A 18 -23.64 3.93 -1.94
CA ALA A 18 -23.87 3.80 -0.50
C ALA A 18 -24.14 2.34 -0.09
N GLU A 19 -24.85 1.58 -0.92
CA GLU A 19 -25.09 0.15 -0.69
C GLU A 19 -23.76 -0.62 -0.76
N ARG A 20 -22.94 -0.38 -1.80
CA ARG A 20 -21.61 -0.98 -1.93
C ARG A 20 -20.69 -0.65 -0.75
N LEU A 21 -20.74 0.57 -0.25
CA LEU A 21 -19.93 1.00 0.91
C LEU A 21 -20.41 0.37 2.21
N ALA A 22 -21.71 0.11 2.35
CA ALA A 22 -22.27 -0.56 3.53
C ALA A 22 -21.90 -2.05 3.61
N GLU A 23 -21.59 -2.66 2.46
CA GLU A 23 -21.12 -4.06 2.37
C GLU A 23 -19.61 -4.21 2.57
N GLU A 24 -18.85 -3.11 2.46
CA GLU A 24 -17.40 -3.12 2.67
C GLU A 24 -17.07 -3.53 4.11
N VAL A 25 -16.20 -4.52 4.24
CA VAL A 25 -15.62 -4.94 5.52
C VAL A 25 -14.23 -4.33 5.61
N PRO A 26 -13.89 -3.63 6.70
CA PRO A 26 -12.53 -3.10 6.90
C PRO A 26 -11.50 -4.21 6.81
N ASP A 27 -10.37 -3.93 6.18
CA ASP A 27 -9.24 -4.84 6.19
C ASP A 27 -8.82 -5.16 7.63
N LEU A 28 -8.48 -6.43 7.88
CA LEU A 28 -7.91 -6.83 9.15
C LEU A 28 -6.52 -6.22 9.26
N GLY A 29 -6.34 -5.32 10.21
CA GLY A 29 -5.01 -4.80 10.54
C GLY A 29 -4.08 -5.93 10.96
N VAL A 30 -2.81 -5.81 10.61
CA VAL A 30 -1.77 -6.72 11.11
C VAL A 30 -1.77 -6.65 12.64
N PRO A 31 -1.85 -7.79 13.36
CA PRO A 31 -1.80 -7.79 14.82
C PRO A 31 -0.55 -7.06 15.31
N VAL A 32 -0.67 -6.34 16.44
CA VAL A 32 0.50 -5.76 17.09
C VAL A 32 1.40 -6.90 17.56
N GLY A 33 2.59 -7.01 16.96
CA GLY A 33 3.61 -7.98 17.34
C GLY A 33 4.19 -7.69 18.73
N ASP A 34 5.19 -8.47 19.15
CA ASP A 34 5.93 -8.25 20.40
C ASP A 34 6.90 -7.05 20.34
N GLY A 35 7.02 -6.43 19.15
CA GLY A 35 7.91 -5.29 18.89
C GLY A 35 9.38 -5.69 18.80
N ILE A 36 9.69 -6.99 18.69
CA ILE A 36 11.05 -7.51 18.63
C ILE A 36 11.43 -7.87 17.20
N GLY A 37 10.52 -8.45 16.42
CA GLY A 37 10.83 -8.95 15.08
C GLY A 37 9.82 -8.62 13.97
N ASP A 38 10.23 -8.93 12.74
CA ASP A 38 9.52 -8.62 11.49
C ASP A 38 8.29 -9.50 11.22
N THR A 39 8.14 -10.61 11.94
CA THR A 39 7.11 -11.62 11.73
C THR A 39 6.36 -11.92 13.02
N TRP A 40 5.04 -12.06 12.91
CA TRP A 40 4.17 -12.48 14.01
C TRP A 40 4.09 -14.02 14.08
N ASP A 41 4.11 -14.57 15.31
CA ASP A 41 3.93 -16.01 15.58
C ASP A 41 5.07 -16.92 15.07
N THR A 42 6.24 -16.36 14.75
CA THR A 42 7.47 -17.12 14.41
C THR A 42 8.71 -16.45 15.02
N ASP A 43 9.85 -17.14 14.92
CA ASP A 43 11.18 -16.62 15.28
C ASP A 43 11.67 -15.61 14.22
N GLY A 44 10.91 -14.53 13.99
CA GLY A 44 11.24 -13.48 13.01
C GLY A 44 12.62 -12.86 13.27
N GLU A 45 13.17 -12.20 12.24
CA GLU A 45 14.44 -11.47 12.39
C GLU A 45 14.22 -10.23 13.26
N LEU A 46 15.25 -9.82 14.00
CA LEU A 46 15.18 -8.61 14.83
C LEU A 46 14.94 -7.38 13.95
N LEU A 47 14.08 -6.48 14.41
CA LEU A 47 13.93 -5.17 13.77
C LEU A 47 15.24 -4.38 13.92
N ASP A 48 15.84 -4.01 12.78
CA ASP A 48 17.01 -3.13 12.69
C ASP A 48 16.71 -1.92 11.80
N ASP A 49 17.74 -1.14 11.47
CA ASP A 49 17.61 0.06 10.64
C ASP A 49 17.62 -0.23 9.14
N GLU A 50 17.56 -1.50 8.71
CA GLU A 50 17.42 -1.88 7.30
C GLU A 50 15.95 -1.89 6.84
N VAL A 51 15.00 -1.77 7.77
CA VAL A 51 13.56 -1.71 7.49
C VAL A 51 12.97 -0.38 7.98
N GLY A 52 12.25 0.31 7.09
CA GLY A 52 11.61 1.59 7.43
C GLY A 52 10.18 1.43 7.97
N ASP A 53 9.84 2.17 9.04
CA ASP A 53 8.45 2.21 9.56
C ASP A 53 7.53 3.11 8.73
N ALA A 54 8.10 4.06 8.00
CA ALA A 54 7.36 5.00 7.18
C ALA A 54 7.21 4.45 5.75
N ARG A 55 5.97 4.22 5.32
CA ARG A 55 5.65 3.93 3.93
C ARG A 55 6.14 5.06 3.01
N ALA A 56 6.70 4.70 1.86
CA ALA A 56 7.02 5.63 0.79
C ALA A 56 5.75 6.17 0.10
N GLY A 57 5.78 7.43 -0.31
CA GLY A 57 4.72 8.03 -1.11
C GLY A 57 4.77 7.64 -2.59
N ARG A 58 4.14 8.45 -3.44
CA ARG A 58 4.12 8.25 -4.89
C ARG A 58 5.54 8.41 -5.45
N LEU A 59 6.02 7.42 -6.20
CA LEU A 59 7.35 7.44 -6.80
C LEU A 59 7.28 7.98 -8.24
N VAL A 60 8.01 9.06 -8.51
CA VAL A 60 8.08 9.68 -9.83
C VAL A 60 9.49 9.59 -10.38
N ALA A 61 9.62 8.94 -11.54
CA ALA A 61 10.88 8.88 -12.28
C ALA A 61 11.42 10.29 -12.59
N LEU A 62 12.75 10.41 -12.70
CA LEU A 62 13.43 11.69 -12.91
C LEU A 62 12.98 12.41 -14.20
N ASP A 63 12.62 11.64 -15.22
CA ASP A 63 12.13 12.07 -16.53
C ASP A 63 10.60 12.03 -16.63
N GLU A 64 9.92 12.04 -15.48
CA GLU A 64 8.46 12.00 -15.34
C GLU A 64 7.84 10.67 -15.86
N GLY A 65 8.66 9.67 -16.22
CA GLY A 65 8.22 8.41 -16.80
C GLY A 65 7.70 8.56 -18.23
N ALA A 66 7.99 9.69 -18.90
CA ALA A 66 7.48 10.02 -20.23
C ALA A 66 8.52 9.85 -21.34
N HIS A 67 9.79 9.64 -20.98
CA HIS A 67 10.90 9.57 -21.92
C HIS A 67 11.51 8.17 -21.94
N VAL A 68 12.40 7.94 -22.92
CA VAL A 68 13.12 6.66 -23.02
C VAL A 68 14.17 6.61 -21.93
N VAL A 69 14.10 5.57 -21.10
CA VAL A 69 15.14 5.26 -20.10
C VAL A 69 16.38 4.74 -20.80
N THR A 70 17.51 5.42 -20.62
CA THR A 70 18.81 5.04 -21.20
C THR A 70 19.79 4.48 -20.19
N ASP A 71 19.53 4.66 -18.91
CA ASP A 71 20.34 4.14 -17.81
C ASP A 71 19.92 2.71 -17.46
N SER A 72 20.86 1.90 -16.97
CA SER A 72 20.56 0.54 -16.49
C SER A 72 19.80 0.54 -15.18
N ASP A 73 19.92 1.63 -14.41
CA ASP A 73 19.40 1.77 -13.07
C ASP A 73 18.15 2.66 -13.10
N LEU A 74 17.11 2.27 -12.36
CA LEU A 74 15.87 3.04 -12.26
C LEU A 74 15.90 3.92 -11.01
N PHE A 75 15.80 5.23 -11.21
CA PHE A 75 15.74 6.22 -10.15
C PHE A 75 14.37 6.91 -10.11
N ALA A 76 13.86 7.15 -8.90
CA ALA A 76 12.61 7.87 -8.68
C ALA A 76 12.69 8.74 -7.42
N SER A 77 11.84 9.78 -7.37
CA SER A 77 11.67 10.68 -6.22
C SER A 77 10.32 10.45 -5.57
N ASP A 78 10.30 10.37 -4.23
CA ASP A 78 9.06 10.34 -3.44
C ASP A 78 8.39 11.72 -3.44
N ARG A 79 7.12 11.78 -3.83
CA ARG A 79 6.29 13.00 -3.86
C ARG A 79 5.22 13.03 -2.77
N GLY A 80 5.28 12.12 -1.81
CA GLY A 80 4.33 11.99 -0.70
C GLY A 80 3.09 11.17 -1.06
N LEU A 81 2.24 10.95 -0.04
CA LEU A 81 1.04 10.12 -0.15
C LEU A 81 -0.08 10.86 -0.88
N ASP A 82 -0.52 10.33 -2.01
CA ASP A 82 -1.62 10.90 -2.82
C ASP A 82 -2.95 10.15 -2.56
N GLY A 83 -3.47 10.28 -1.32
CA GLY A 83 -4.87 9.98 -1.00
C GLY A 83 -5.43 8.62 -1.44
N ALA A 84 -4.75 7.52 -1.09
CA ALA A 84 -5.14 6.13 -1.37
C ALA A 84 -5.08 5.66 -2.84
N GLY A 85 -4.55 6.47 -3.77
CA GLY A 85 -4.40 6.09 -5.18
C GLY A 85 -3.17 5.25 -5.53
N ALA A 86 -2.35 4.90 -4.54
CA ALA A 86 -1.07 4.24 -4.76
C ALA A 86 -1.25 2.75 -5.09
N SER A 87 -0.40 2.23 -5.99
CA SER A 87 -0.45 0.81 -6.37
C SER A 87 -0.07 -0.09 -5.19
N ALA A 88 -0.34 -1.40 -5.30
CA ALA A 88 0.08 -2.37 -4.30
C ALA A 88 1.61 -2.37 -4.12
N GLU A 89 2.35 -2.21 -5.21
CA GLU A 89 3.80 -2.11 -5.21
C GLU A 89 4.28 -0.85 -4.49
N GLU A 90 3.67 0.31 -4.78
CA GLU A 90 3.96 1.56 -4.04
C GLU A 90 3.58 1.46 -2.56
N ALA A 91 2.57 0.65 -2.21
CA ALA A 91 2.18 0.40 -0.81
C ALA A 91 3.15 -0.49 -0.04
N ALA A 92 3.90 -1.34 -0.75
CA ALA A 92 4.87 -2.23 -0.15
C ALA A 92 6.22 -1.54 0.15
N MET A 93 6.50 -0.39 -0.45
CA MET A 93 7.78 0.32 -0.30
C MET A 93 7.83 1.15 0.99
N HIS A 94 8.97 1.09 1.69
CA HIS A 94 9.22 1.82 2.93
C HIS A 94 10.50 2.65 2.84
N VAL A 95 10.52 3.78 3.53
CA VAL A 95 11.67 4.69 3.57
C VAL A 95 12.56 4.32 4.75
N ILE A 96 13.79 3.91 4.44
CA ILE A 96 14.85 3.76 5.42
C ILE A 96 15.43 5.14 5.71
N PRO A 97 15.32 5.67 6.94
CA PRO A 97 15.94 6.95 7.28
C PRO A 97 17.46 6.85 7.11
N GLN A 98 18.08 7.90 6.55
CA GLN A 98 19.54 7.95 6.55
C GLN A 98 20.02 7.95 8.00
N SER A 99 20.85 6.98 8.35
CA SER A 99 21.58 7.02 9.61
C SER A 99 22.38 8.32 9.66
N GLU A 100 22.29 9.05 10.77
CA GLU A 100 23.22 10.16 11.04
C GLU A 100 24.62 9.57 10.94
N SER A 101 25.40 9.94 9.92
CA SER A 101 26.80 9.57 9.83
C SER A 101 27.51 10.17 11.04
N LEU A 102 27.81 9.34 12.06
CA LEU A 102 28.65 9.73 13.19
C LEU A 102 30.09 9.99 12.73
#